data_AF-A0AAN5LEE6-F1
#
_entry.id   AF-A0AAN5LEE6-F1
#
_cell.length_a   1.000
_cell.length_b   1.000
_cell.length_c   1.000
_cell.angle_alpha   90.00
_cell.angle_beta   90.00
_cell.angle_gamma   90.00
#
_symmetry.space_group_name_H-M   'P 1'
#
loop_
_entity.id
_entity.type
_entity.pdbx_description
1 polymer ?
#
loop_
_entity_poly.entity_id
_entity_poly.type
_entity_poly.pdbx_seq_one_letter_code
_entity_poly.pdbx_strand_id
1 'polypeptide(L)'
;MPPITESFKKRFGNHQLTTTGDPCWVPPAFPKEGRLLLSQRQINANIIKIDREEALFRQESRRQKSSPCCKSLHISLFFDGTNNNALKDTASTPPHPSNVAKLYRACAPEDRKANKRGFYAFYIPGVGTPFPQIG
;
A
#
# COMPACT_ATOMS: atom_id res chain seq x y z
N MET A 1 24.77 -15.60 -22.08
CA MET A 1 24.01 -14.52 -21.41
C MET A 1 24.80 -14.11 -20.18
N PRO A 2 25.09 -12.81 -19.97
CA PRO A 2 25.80 -12.38 -18.78
C PRO A 2 24.93 -12.63 -17.52
N PRO A 3 25.53 -12.99 -16.38
CA PRO A 3 24.81 -13.16 -15.12
C PRO A 3 24.04 -11.88 -14.74
N ILE A 4 22.88 -12.03 -14.10
CA ILE A 4 22.03 -10.91 -13.63
C ILE A 4 22.84 -9.88 -12.83
N THR A 5 23.81 -10.36 -12.04
CA THR A 5 24.72 -9.54 -11.22
C THR A 5 25.58 -8.58 -12.05
N GLU A 6 25.95 -8.95 -13.27
CA GLU A 6 26.81 -8.14 -14.14
C GLU A 6 26.02 -7.01 -14.81
N SER A 7 24.77 -7.28 -15.22
CA SER A 7 23.82 -6.27 -15.72
C SER A 7 23.44 -5.23 -14.65
N PHE A 8 23.33 -5.64 -13.38
CA PHE A 8 23.07 -4.72 -12.28
C PHE A 8 24.26 -3.80 -11.99
N LYS A 9 25.49 -4.33 -11.96
CA LYS A 9 26.70 -3.51 -11.78
C LYS A 9 26.88 -2.48 -12.90
N LYS A 10 26.61 -2.86 -14.15
CA LYS A 10 26.74 -1.98 -15.31
C LYS A 10 25.73 -0.82 -15.30
N ARG A 11 24.55 -1.03 -14.71
CA ARG A 11 23.45 -0.04 -14.69
C ARG A 11 23.49 0.90 -13.49
N PHE A 12 24.00 0.45 -12.35
CA PHE A 12 23.95 1.22 -11.09
C PHE A 12 25.33 1.65 -10.56
N GLY A 13 26.43 1.14 -11.13
CA GLY A 13 27.79 1.44 -10.67
C GLY A 13 28.03 1.01 -9.21
N ASN A 14 29.28 1.14 -8.74
CA ASN A 14 29.61 0.98 -7.31
C ASN A 14 29.30 2.26 -6.50
N HIS A 15 28.36 3.08 -6.96
CA HIS A 15 28.01 4.32 -6.26
C HIS A 15 27.06 3.96 -5.11
N GLN A 16 27.61 3.80 -3.90
CA GLN A 16 26.84 3.99 -2.68
C GLN A 16 26.27 5.42 -2.73
N LEU A 17 25.02 5.53 -3.17
CA LEU A 17 24.22 6.74 -3.05
C LEU A 17 24.00 6.99 -1.55
N THR A 18 24.95 7.66 -0.93
CA THR A 18 24.79 8.23 0.41
C THR A 18 23.97 9.50 0.23
N THR A 19 22.65 9.36 0.35
CA THR A 19 21.79 10.52 0.49
C THR A 19 21.98 11.04 1.92
N THR A 20 22.21 12.34 2.09
CA THR A 20 21.90 12.99 3.36
C THR A 20 20.40 12.80 3.56
N GLY A 21 20.01 11.93 4.50
CA GLY A 21 18.59 11.61 4.73
C GLY A 21 17.75 12.88 4.93
N ASP A 22 16.46 12.80 4.64
CA ASP A 22 15.55 13.92 4.87
C ASP A 22 15.61 14.39 6.34
N PRO A 23 15.39 15.69 6.61
CA PRO A 23 15.42 16.21 7.98
C PRO A 23 14.42 15.47 8.90
N CYS A 24 14.82 15.21 10.14
CA CYS A 24 13.94 14.64 11.16
C CYS A 24 13.09 15.76 11.78
N TRP A 25 11.77 15.63 11.72
CA TRP A 25 10.82 16.59 12.26
C TRP A 25 10.07 16.01 13.46
N VAL A 26 9.69 16.87 14.41
CA VAL A 26 8.75 16.49 15.47
C VAL A 26 7.36 16.21 14.87
N PRO A 27 6.56 15.31 15.46
CA PRO A 27 5.20 15.07 15.01
C PRO A 27 4.38 16.38 15.00
N PRO A 28 3.60 16.65 13.95
CA PRO A 28 2.75 17.83 13.93
C PRO A 28 1.67 17.73 15.01
N ALA A 29 1.24 18.88 15.53
CA ALA A 29 0.12 18.96 16.46
C ALA A 29 -1.10 18.20 15.92
N PHE A 30 -1.79 17.46 16.80
CA PHE A 30 -2.97 16.72 16.43
C PHE A 30 -4.17 17.69 16.28
N PRO A 31 -4.87 17.71 15.12
CA PRO A 31 -6.01 18.60 14.93
C PRO A 31 -7.19 18.22 15.84
N LYS A 32 -7.95 19.20 16.32
CA LYS A 32 -9.08 18.98 17.25
C LYS A 32 -10.17 18.13 16.62
N GLU A 33 -10.38 18.29 15.32
CA GLU A 33 -11.39 17.63 14.50
C GLU A 33 -10.96 16.23 14.04
N GLY A 34 -9.73 15.82 14.37
CA GLY A 34 -9.13 14.57 13.92
C GLY A 34 -8.70 14.61 12.45
N ARG A 35 -8.33 13.44 11.91
CA ARG A 35 -7.79 13.30 10.54
C ARG A 35 -8.65 12.43 9.62
N LEU A 36 -9.80 11.96 10.10
CA LEU A 36 -10.68 11.05 9.35
C LEU A 36 -11.78 11.77 8.58
N LEU A 37 -12.17 12.97 9.02
CA LEU A 37 -13.14 13.79 8.32
C LEU A 37 -12.47 14.37 7.07
N LEU A 38 -12.94 13.96 5.89
CA LEU A 38 -12.44 14.41 4.60
C LEU A 38 -13.48 15.29 3.91
N SER A 39 -13.03 16.42 3.37
CA SER A 39 -13.84 17.24 2.47
C SER A 39 -14.05 16.52 1.13
N GLN A 40 -15.14 16.88 0.42
CA GLN A 40 -15.38 16.36 -0.94
C GLN A 40 -14.19 16.60 -1.88
N ARG A 41 -13.51 17.74 -1.73
CA ARG A 41 -12.31 18.07 -2.50
C ARG A 41 -11.17 17.08 -2.25
N GLN A 42 -10.92 16.69 -1.00
CA GLN A 42 -9.89 15.71 -0.65
C GLN A 42 -10.23 14.32 -1.18
N ILE A 43 -11.50 13.91 -1.10
CA ILE A 43 -11.97 12.64 -1.65
C ILE A 43 -11.76 12.61 -3.17
N ASN A 44 -12.22 13.65 -3.88
CA ASN A 44 -12.06 13.76 -5.32
C ASN A 44 -10.59 13.75 -5.74
N ALA A 45 -9.74 14.47 -5.01
CA ALA A 45 -8.30 14.48 -5.27
C ALA A 45 -7.66 13.09 -5.09
N ASN A 46 -8.12 12.31 -4.10
CA ASN A 46 -7.67 10.93 -3.92
C ASN A 46 -8.13 10.02 -5.07
N ILE A 47 -9.39 10.14 -5.51
CA ILE A 47 -9.93 9.37 -6.65
C ILE A 47 -9.13 9.65 -7.93
N ILE A 48 -8.81 10.91 -8.20
CA ILE A 48 -7.99 11.30 -9.37
C ILE A 48 -6.61 10.63 -9.34
N LYS A 49 -6.00 10.49 -8.16
CA LYS A 49 -4.72 9.78 -8.02
C LYS A 49 -4.83 8.29 -8.34
N ILE A 50 -5.93 7.66 -7.90
CA ILE A 50 -6.21 6.24 -8.15
C ILE A 50 -6.36 5.99 -9.66
N ASP A 51 -7.10 6.84 -10.36
CA ASP A 51 -7.42 6.65 -11.79
C ASP A 51 -6.30 7.08 -12.75
N ARG A 52 -5.19 7.66 -12.24
CA ARG A 52 -4.16 8.30 -13.05
C ARG A 52 -3.58 7.40 -14.13
N GLU A 53 -3.18 6.18 -13.77
CA GLU A 53 -2.52 5.25 -14.72
C GLU A 53 -3.51 4.75 -15.79
N GLU A 54 -4.76 4.46 -15.41
CA GLU A 54 -5.81 4.10 -16.38
C GLU A 54 -6.10 5.26 -17.34
N ALA A 55 -6.12 6.50 -16.83
CA ALA A 55 -6.34 7.69 -17.65
C ALA A 55 -5.21 7.91 -18.67
N LEU A 56 -3.95 7.76 -18.24
CA LEU A 56 -2.77 7.84 -19.12
C LEU A 56 -2.83 6.77 -20.21
N PHE A 57 -3.09 5.51 -19.83
CA PHE A 57 -3.21 4.42 -20.79
C PHE A 57 -4.33 4.65 -21.82
N ARG A 58 -5.50 5.12 -21.37
CA ARG A 58 -6.62 5.45 -22.27
C ARG A 58 -6.28 6.59 -23.22
N GLN A 59 -5.52 7.60 -22.77
CA GLN A 59 -5.06 8.68 -23.62
C GLN A 59 -4.10 8.17 -24.71
N GLU A 60 -3.15 7.31 -24.35
CA GLU A 60 -2.21 6.71 -25.31
C GLU A 60 -2.91 5.80 -26.32
N SER A 61 -3.83 4.95 -25.86
CA SER A 61 -4.61 4.06 -26.71
C SER A 61 -5.42 4.84 -27.77
N ARG A 62 -6.05 5.96 -27.35
CA ARG A 62 -6.75 6.86 -28.27
C ARG A 62 -5.83 7.43 -29.35
N ARG A 63 -4.58 7.81 -29.01
CA ARG A 63 -3.59 8.28 -29.99
C ARG A 63 -3.25 7.19 -31.01
N GLN A 64 -3.26 5.93 -30.58
CA GLN A 64 -3.00 4.76 -31.42
C GLN A 64 -4.27 4.24 -32.14
N LYS A 65 -5.40 4.96 -32.06
CA LYS A 65 -6.69 4.54 -32.63
C LYS A 65 -7.15 3.15 -32.15
N SER A 66 -6.80 2.78 -30.92
CA SER A 66 -7.22 1.56 -30.26
C SER A 66 -8.01 1.87 -28.98
N SER A 67 -8.84 0.93 -28.54
CA SER A 67 -9.63 1.06 -27.30
C SER A 67 -9.63 -0.23 -26.47
N PRO A 68 -8.46 -0.79 -26.12
CA PRO A 68 -8.41 -1.94 -25.22
C PRO A 68 -8.99 -1.57 -23.84
N CYS A 69 -9.64 -2.54 -23.20
CA CYS A 69 -10.00 -2.43 -21.79
C CYS A 69 -8.72 -2.38 -20.95
N CYS A 70 -8.72 -1.56 -19.90
CA CYS A 70 -7.62 -1.48 -18.94
C CYS A 70 -8.17 -1.45 -17.52
N LYS A 71 -7.40 -1.98 -16.58
CA LYS A 71 -7.68 -1.90 -15.16
C LYS A 71 -6.38 -1.87 -14.37
N SER A 72 -6.25 -0.89 -13.48
CA SER A 72 -5.16 -0.86 -12.51
C SER A 72 -5.44 -1.80 -11.35
N LEU A 73 -4.42 -2.52 -10.92
CA LEU A 73 -4.45 -3.31 -9.69
C LEU A 73 -3.83 -2.48 -8.56
N HIS A 74 -4.60 -2.27 -7.49
CA HIS A 74 -4.18 -1.56 -6.30
C HIS A 74 -3.99 -2.58 -5.17
N ILE A 75 -2.74 -2.85 -4.81
CA ILE A 75 -2.38 -3.86 -3.82
C ILE A 75 -1.83 -3.17 -2.58
N SER A 76 -2.46 -3.40 -1.43
CA SER A 76 -2.00 -2.93 -0.12
C SER A 76 -1.45 -4.11 0.69
N LEU A 77 -0.19 -4.02 1.11
CA LEU A 77 0.49 -5.05 1.90
C LEU A 77 0.77 -4.50 3.30
N PHE A 78 0.36 -5.23 4.32
CA PHE A 78 0.44 -4.81 5.72
C PHE A 78 1.28 -5.78 6.54
N PHE A 79 2.53 -5.41 6.81
CA PHE A 79 3.45 -6.17 7.65
C PHE A 79 3.37 -5.68 9.09
N ASP A 80 2.90 -6.53 10.00
CA ASP A 80 2.75 -6.14 11.41
C ASP A 80 4.08 -6.24 12.19
N GLY A 81 4.12 -5.55 13.33
CA GLY A 81 5.26 -5.53 14.24
C GLY A 81 5.43 -6.84 15.03
N THR A 82 6.60 -7.00 15.63
CA THR A 82 6.96 -8.17 16.45
C THR A 82 5.89 -8.49 17.50
N ASN A 83 5.55 -9.77 17.62
CA ASN A 83 4.53 -10.29 18.55
C ASN A 83 3.10 -9.76 18.33
N ASN A 84 2.82 -9.07 17.21
CA ASN A 84 1.45 -8.65 16.85
C ASN A 84 0.79 -9.64 15.89
N ASN A 85 -0.48 -9.94 16.14
CA ASN A 85 -1.31 -10.77 15.28
C ASN A 85 -2.77 -10.27 15.30
N ALA A 86 -3.25 -9.76 14.16
CA ALA A 86 -4.57 -9.13 14.05
C ALA A 86 -5.73 -10.00 14.55
N LEU A 87 -5.70 -11.33 14.39
CA LEU A 87 -6.74 -12.22 14.88
C LEU A 87 -6.67 -12.34 16.40
N LYS A 88 -5.49 -12.74 16.93
CA LYS A 88 -5.24 -12.88 18.37
C LYS A 88 -5.51 -11.59 19.13
N ASP A 89 -4.96 -10.48 18.65
CA ASP A 89 -4.98 -9.19 19.34
C ASP A 89 -6.35 -8.50 19.30
N THR A 90 -7.22 -8.93 18.40
CA THR A 90 -8.61 -8.44 18.37
C THR A 90 -9.54 -9.31 19.23
N ALA A 91 -9.23 -10.60 19.33
CA ALA A 91 -9.98 -11.53 20.18
C ALA A 91 -9.59 -11.42 21.67
N SER A 92 -8.49 -10.72 22.00
CA SER A 92 -8.07 -10.50 23.38
C SER A 92 -9.02 -9.58 24.15
N THR A 93 -8.97 -9.65 25.48
CA THR A 93 -9.74 -8.78 26.38
C THR A 93 -8.77 -8.10 27.35
N PRO A 94 -8.55 -6.78 27.24
CA PRO A 94 -9.11 -5.87 26.23
C PRO A 94 -8.51 -6.06 24.82
N PRO A 95 -9.25 -5.76 23.74
CA PRO A 95 -8.71 -5.79 22.38
C PRO A 95 -7.59 -4.77 22.19
N HIS A 96 -6.48 -5.18 21.58
CA HIS A 96 -5.30 -4.35 21.36
C HIS A 96 -4.69 -4.52 19.95
N PRO A 97 -5.48 -4.38 18.86
CA PRO A 97 -4.92 -4.49 17.51
C PRO A 97 -3.90 -3.36 17.24
N SER A 98 -2.83 -3.70 16.52
CA SER A 98 -1.80 -2.76 16.07
C SER A 98 -2.37 -1.70 15.11
N ASN A 99 -1.63 -0.62 14.88
CA ASN A 99 -2.00 0.35 13.85
C ASN A 99 -2.00 -0.26 12.43
N VAL A 100 -1.11 -1.23 12.18
CA VAL A 100 -1.05 -1.95 10.91
C VAL A 100 -2.33 -2.77 10.71
N ALA A 101 -2.78 -3.51 11.73
CA ALA A 101 -4.02 -4.26 11.69
C ALA A 101 -5.25 -3.35 11.52
N LYS A 102 -5.26 -2.17 12.15
CA LYS A 102 -6.34 -1.17 11.97
C LYS A 102 -6.39 -0.63 10.54
N LEU A 103 -5.24 -0.30 9.95
CA LEU A 103 -5.16 0.17 8.55
C LEU A 103 -5.58 -0.92 7.56
N TYR A 104 -5.14 -2.16 7.76
CA TYR A 104 -5.57 -3.31 6.96
C TYR A 104 -7.09 -3.46 6.95
N ARG A 105 -7.73 -3.36 8.13
CA ARG A 105 -9.21 -3.42 8.23
C ARG A 105 -9.91 -2.25 7.54
N ALA A 106 -9.33 -1.05 7.60
CA ALA A 106 -9.89 0.12 6.93
C ALA A 106 -9.91 -0.03 5.40
N CYS A 107 -9.08 -0.89 4.83
CA CYS A 107 -9.13 -1.25 3.40
C CYS A 107 -10.29 -2.19 3.03
N ALA A 108 -11.09 -2.67 3.98
CA ALA A 108 -12.22 -3.57 3.76
C ALA A 108 -11.86 -4.79 2.87
N PRO A 109 -10.88 -5.63 3.27
CA PRO A 109 -10.32 -6.71 2.44
C PRO A 109 -11.36 -7.71 1.92
N GLU A 110 -12.47 -7.86 2.64
CA GLU A 110 -13.56 -8.78 2.29
C GLU A 110 -14.61 -8.19 1.32
N ASP A 111 -14.46 -6.92 0.91
CA ASP A 111 -15.36 -6.30 -0.06
C ASP A 111 -15.14 -6.88 -1.47
N ARG A 112 -15.97 -7.87 -1.82
CA ARG A 112 -15.94 -8.52 -3.13
C ARG A 112 -16.15 -7.55 -4.30
N LYS A 113 -16.89 -6.45 -4.12
CA LYS A 113 -17.07 -5.45 -5.18
C LYS A 113 -15.78 -4.67 -5.39
N ALA A 114 -15.08 -4.30 -4.32
CA ALA A 114 -13.76 -3.67 -4.40
C ALA A 114 -12.73 -4.61 -5.05
N ASN A 115 -12.71 -5.88 -4.66
CA ASN A 115 -11.79 -6.89 -5.22
C ASN A 115 -12.03 -7.10 -6.72
N LYS A 116 -13.30 -7.20 -7.17
CA LYS A 116 -13.64 -7.25 -8.61
C LYS A 116 -13.23 -5.99 -9.38
N ARG A 117 -13.06 -4.87 -8.68
CA ARG A 117 -12.58 -3.59 -9.22
C ARG A 117 -11.06 -3.41 -9.05
N GLY A 118 -10.32 -4.47 -8.70
CA GLY A 118 -8.85 -4.46 -8.70
C GLY A 118 -8.21 -3.94 -7.41
N PHE A 119 -8.96 -3.76 -6.32
CA PHE A 119 -8.40 -3.38 -5.02
C PHE A 119 -8.19 -4.63 -4.15
N TYR A 120 -6.99 -4.84 -3.65
CA TYR A 120 -6.65 -5.98 -2.81
C TYR A 120 -5.85 -5.52 -1.60
N ALA A 121 -6.10 -6.15 -0.45
CA ALA A 121 -5.35 -5.90 0.76
C ALA A 121 -4.93 -7.24 1.38
N PHE A 122 -3.69 -7.32 1.86
CA PHE A 122 -3.14 -8.52 2.48
C PHE A 122 -2.48 -8.16 3.81
N TYR A 123 -2.78 -8.97 4.83
CA TYR A 123 -2.18 -8.85 6.16
C TYR A 123 -1.13 -9.94 6.37
N ILE A 124 0.04 -9.53 6.84
CA ILE A 124 1.17 -10.39 7.17
C ILE A 124 1.41 -10.24 8.68
N PRO A 125 1.25 -11.33 9.48
CA PRO A 125 1.42 -11.27 10.92
C PRO A 125 2.86 -10.95 11.31
N GLY A 126 3.01 -10.40 12.52
CA GLY A 126 4.28 -10.08 13.10
C GLY A 126 5.11 -11.31 13.42
N VAL A 127 6.43 -11.16 13.30
CA VAL A 127 7.39 -12.19 13.72
C VAL A 127 7.17 -12.57 15.20
N GLY A 128 7.35 -13.85 15.53
CA GLY A 128 7.06 -14.37 16.86
C GLY A 128 5.58 -14.69 17.12
N THR A 129 4.72 -14.59 16.09
CA THR A 129 3.33 -15.07 16.13
C THR A 129 3.07 -16.12 15.04
N PRO A 130 2.07 -16.99 15.18
CA PRO A 130 1.77 -18.02 14.17
C PRO A 130 1.43 -17.41 12.80
N PHE A 131 2.00 -17.98 11.74
CA PHE A 131 1.69 -17.65 10.35
C PHE A 131 1.51 -18.91 9.48
N PRO A 132 0.35 -19.60 9.59
CA PRO A 132 0.18 -20.93 8.98
C PRO A 132 0.39 -21.00 7.46
N GLN A 133 0.18 -19.88 6.75
CA GLN A 133 0.32 -19.82 5.29
C GLN A 133 1.76 -20.04 4.80
N ILE A 134 2.76 -19.96 5.69
CA ILE A 134 4.18 -20.12 5.34
C ILE A 134 4.84 -21.34 6.00
N GLY A 135 4.06 -22.24 6.60
CA GLY A 135 4.54 -23.42 7.34
C GLY A 135 4.75 -23.17 8.82
#